data_AF-A0A0S4XRA8-F1
#
_entry.id   AF-A0A0S4XRA8-F1
#
_cell.length_a   1.000
_cell.length_b   1.000
_cell.length_c   1.000
_cell.angle_alpha   90.00
_cell.angle_beta   90.00
_cell.angle_gamma   90.00
#
_symmetry.space_group_name_H-M   'P 1'
#
loop_
_entity.id
_entity.type
_entity.pdbx_description
1 polymer ?
#
loop_
_entity_poly.entity_id
_entity_poly.type
_entity_poly.pdbx_seq_one_letter_code
_entity_poly.pdbx_strand_id
1 'polypeptide(L)'
;MKDFIYLTITALSIFLIIFLGIIFGETFTQKATYLELFILYGNILFIVSLLIVVAYFGFKYFSIFLAIVFALIISLSSIQGAFLAAIFTYIIWGMMFAIQALLFINNVQSAKDWFSDRYTKKTFRREYLWFYPLLWIFYILLEIIPNMIYKDKLSDFNPSEILKEMNIFLKK
;
A
#
# COMPACT_ATOMS: atom_id res chain seq x y z
N MET A 1 20.47 5.15 6.61
CA MET A 1 21.02 5.36 5.25
C MET A 1 21.91 4.21 4.79
N LYS A 2 22.92 3.78 5.56
CA LYS A 2 23.78 2.64 5.18
C LYS A 2 23.01 1.34 4.91
N ASP A 3 22.02 1.02 5.75
CA ASP A 3 21.23 -0.22 5.59
C ASP A 3 20.39 -0.24 4.29
N PHE A 4 19.91 0.92 3.85
CA PHE A 4 19.16 1.06 2.59
C PHE A 4 20.05 0.85 1.37
N ILE A 5 21.30 1.32 1.44
CA ILE A 5 22.32 1.11 0.39
C ILE A 5 22.66 -0.38 0.30
N TYR A 6 22.90 -1.06 1.43
CA TYR A 6 23.17 -2.50 1.43
C TYR A 6 22.01 -3.31 0.86
N LEU A 7 20.77 -2.96 1.22
CA LEU A 7 19.58 -3.63 0.70
C LEU A 7 19.44 -3.42 -0.81
N THR A 8 19.72 -2.22 -1.32
CA THR A 8 19.69 -1.89 -2.75
C THR A 8 20.77 -2.64 -3.53
N ILE A 9 22.00 -2.70 -3.01
CA ILE A 9 23.11 -3.46 -3.63
C ILE A 9 22.80 -4.95 -3.65
N THR A 10 22.21 -5.48 -2.57
CA THR A 10 21.85 -6.90 -2.49
C THR A 10 20.75 -7.23 -3.50
N ALA A 11 19.72 -6.39 -3.59
CA ALA A 11 18.65 -6.55 -4.58
C ALA A 11 19.16 -6.51 -6.02
N LEU A 12 20.05 -5.55 -6.35
CA LEU A 12 20.70 -5.46 -7.66
C LEU A 12 21.55 -6.69 -7.97
N SER A 13 22.30 -7.18 -6.97
CA SER A 13 23.17 -8.34 -7.11
C SER A 13 22.37 -9.62 -7.40
N ILE A 14 21.24 -9.82 -6.70
CA ILE A 14 20.33 -10.94 -6.96
C ILE A 14 19.75 -10.85 -8.38
N PHE A 15 19.32 -9.65 -8.81
CA PHE A 15 18.82 -9.42 -10.16
C PHE A 15 19.86 -9.75 -11.24
N LEU A 16 21.11 -9.34 -11.01
CA LEU A 16 22.22 -9.55 -11.92
C LEU A 16 22.60 -11.03 -12.01
N ILE A 17 22.58 -11.77 -10.90
CA ILE A 17 22.80 -13.23 -10.88
C ILE A 17 21.72 -13.96 -11.67
N ILE A 18 20.44 -13.61 -11.46
CA ILE A 18 19.32 -14.22 -12.20
C ILE A 18 19.45 -13.92 -13.70
N PHE A 19 19.79 -12.68 -14.05
CA PHE A 19 20.00 -12.27 -15.44
C PHE A 19 21.16 -13.00 -16.12
N LEU A 20 22.28 -13.20 -15.41
CA LEU A 20 23.39 -14.03 -15.87
C LEU A 20 22.93 -15.48 -16.10
N GLY A 21 22.07 -16.02 -15.25
CA GLY A 21 21.45 -17.34 -15.44
C GLY A 21 20.64 -17.47 -16.74
N ILE A 22 19.98 -16.39 -17.20
CA ILE A 22 19.28 -16.36 -18.49
C ILE A 22 20.27 -16.44 -19.67
N ILE A 23 21.38 -15.71 -19.59
CA ILE A 23 22.38 -15.64 -20.68
C ILE A 23 23.18 -16.94 -20.76
N PHE A 24 23.67 -17.42 -19.62
CA PHE A 24 24.63 -18.52 -19.52
C PHE A 24 24.00 -19.90 -19.28
N GLY A 25 22.67 -20.01 -19.12
CA GLY A 25 22.00 -21.30 -18.96
C GLY A 25 22.29 -22.25 -20.13
N GLU A 26 22.66 -23.49 -19.84
CA GLU A 26 23.08 -24.45 -20.88
C GLU A 26 21.89 -25.09 -21.61
N THR A 27 20.74 -25.17 -20.93
CA THR A 27 19.52 -25.81 -21.46
C THR A 27 18.36 -24.82 -21.61
N PHE A 28 17.47 -25.08 -22.56
CA PHE A 28 16.26 -24.26 -22.78
C PHE A 28 15.40 -24.16 -21.50
N THR A 29 15.23 -25.29 -20.80
CA THR A 29 14.47 -25.34 -19.55
C THR A 29 15.08 -24.47 -18.47
N GLN A 30 16.41 -24.49 -18.29
CA GLN A 30 17.08 -23.60 -17.33
C GLN A 30 16.88 -22.13 -17.68
N LYS A 31 17.03 -21.75 -18.95
CA LYS A 31 16.78 -20.35 -19.38
C LYS A 31 15.35 -19.90 -19.11
N ALA A 32 14.37 -20.77 -19.36
CA ALA A 32 12.96 -20.50 -19.07
C ALA A 32 12.73 -20.30 -17.56
N THR A 33 13.30 -21.16 -16.71
CA THR A 33 13.18 -21.03 -15.25
C THR A 33 13.84 -19.74 -14.73
N TYR A 34 15.02 -19.36 -15.23
CA TYR A 34 15.64 -18.09 -14.85
C TYR A 34 14.81 -16.89 -15.31
N LEU A 35 14.15 -16.97 -16.45
CA LEU A 35 13.25 -15.92 -16.94
C LEU A 35 11.99 -15.80 -16.08
N GLU A 36 11.40 -16.92 -15.64
CA GLU A 36 10.29 -16.92 -14.68
C GLU A 36 10.70 -16.31 -13.34
N LEU A 37 11.87 -16.69 -12.81
CA LEU A 37 12.42 -16.12 -11.58
C LEU A 37 12.70 -14.63 -11.71
N PHE A 38 13.18 -14.17 -12.87
CA PHE A 38 13.41 -12.76 -13.15
C PHE A 38 12.10 -11.95 -13.10
N ILE A 39 11.04 -12.48 -13.72
CA ILE A 39 9.72 -11.85 -13.71
C ILE A 39 9.14 -11.83 -12.28
N LEU A 40 9.21 -12.95 -11.56
CA LEU A 40 8.72 -13.05 -10.19
C LEU A 40 9.43 -12.08 -9.25
N TYR A 41 10.77 -12.07 -9.29
CA TYR A 41 11.57 -11.19 -8.41
C TYR A 41 11.36 -9.72 -8.76
N GLY A 42 11.22 -9.41 -10.06
CA GLY A 42 10.85 -8.07 -10.53
C GLY A 42 9.52 -7.60 -9.98
N ASN A 43 8.50 -8.46 -9.99
CA ASN A 43 7.19 -8.14 -9.42
C ASN A 43 7.24 -7.89 -7.91
N ILE A 44 8.02 -8.67 -7.16
CA ILE A 44 8.19 -8.48 -5.71
C ILE A 44 8.91 -7.16 -5.41
N LEU A 45 10.03 -6.90 -6.10
CA LEU A 45 10.79 -5.64 -5.96
C LEU A 45 9.92 -4.43 -6.27
N PHE A 46 9.07 -4.56 -7.30
CA PHE A 46 8.12 -3.55 -7.69
C PHE A 46 7.11 -3.22 -6.57
N ILE A 47 6.48 -4.26 -5.98
CA ILE A 47 5.55 -4.09 -4.86
C ILE A 47 6.24 -3.44 -3.65
N VAL A 48 7.44 -3.91 -3.30
CA VAL A 48 8.20 -3.39 -2.15
C VAL A 48 8.61 -1.93 -2.38
N SER A 49 9.07 -1.58 -3.59
CA SER A 49 9.40 -0.20 -3.95
C SER A 49 8.19 0.72 -3.80
N LEU A 50 7.01 0.26 -4.23
CA LEU A 50 5.77 1.03 -4.13
C LEU A 50 5.43 1.32 -2.65
N LEU A 51 5.57 0.33 -1.77
CA LEU A 51 5.39 0.49 -0.33
C LEU A 51 6.40 1.47 0.30
N ILE A 52 7.67 1.40 -0.11
CA ILE A 52 8.72 2.29 0.41
C ILE A 52 8.49 3.74 -0.03
N VAL A 53 8.13 3.98 -1.30
CA VAL A 53 7.83 5.34 -1.79
C VAL A 53 6.65 5.93 -1.03
N VAL A 54 5.62 5.13 -0.77
CA VAL A 54 4.47 5.52 0.07
C VAL A 54 4.89 5.90 1.49
N ALA A 55 5.71 5.05 2.11
CA ALA A 55 6.14 5.22 3.49
C ALA A 55 7.07 6.43 3.68
N TYR A 56 7.96 6.70 2.71
CA TYR A 56 9.05 7.66 2.87
C TYR A 56 8.78 9.04 2.26
N PHE A 57 8.22 9.13 1.04
CA PHE A 57 8.17 10.40 0.31
C PHE A 57 6.83 11.16 0.43
N GLY A 58 5.81 10.56 1.03
CA GLY A 58 4.51 11.22 1.11
C GLY A 58 3.69 11.13 -0.19
N PHE A 59 2.45 11.66 -0.14
CA PHE A 59 1.43 11.44 -1.20
C PHE A 59 1.84 11.99 -2.58
N LYS A 60 2.52 13.14 -2.64
CA LYS A 60 2.83 13.82 -3.92
C LYS A 60 3.73 13.00 -4.84
N TYR A 61 4.81 12.45 -4.31
CA TYR A 61 5.75 11.64 -5.10
C TYR A 61 5.21 10.24 -5.37
N PHE A 62 4.42 9.70 -4.44
CA PHE A 62 3.67 8.47 -4.66
C PHE A 62 2.71 8.59 -5.84
N SER A 63 1.91 9.66 -5.92
CA SER A 63 0.96 9.84 -7.04
C SER A 63 1.67 9.93 -8.40
N ILE A 64 2.84 10.56 -8.47
CA ILE A 64 3.64 10.66 -9.70
C ILE A 64 4.23 9.29 -10.06
N PHE A 65 4.84 8.59 -9.10
CA PHE A 65 5.37 7.24 -9.30
C PHE A 65 4.27 6.28 -9.76
N LEU A 66 3.13 6.31 -9.08
CA LEU A 66 1.97 5.50 -9.40
C LEU A 66 1.41 5.82 -10.80
N ALA A 67 1.37 7.10 -11.18
CA ALA A 67 0.95 7.50 -12.53
C ALA A 67 1.90 6.97 -13.62
N ILE A 68 3.22 7.00 -13.38
CA ILE A 68 4.22 6.44 -14.30
C ILE A 68 4.08 4.92 -14.40
N VAL A 69 3.89 4.26 -13.25
CA VAL A 69 3.60 2.82 -13.18
C VAL A 69 2.34 2.48 -13.96
N PHE A 70 1.25 3.21 -13.77
CA PHE A 70 0.01 3.00 -14.51
C PHE A 70 0.21 3.18 -16.00
N ALA A 71 0.92 4.22 -16.42
CA ALA A 71 1.24 4.44 -17.82
C ALA A 71 2.06 3.26 -18.39
N LEU A 72 3.04 2.75 -17.64
CA LEU A 72 3.83 1.57 -18.03
C LEU A 72 2.96 0.31 -18.10
N ILE A 73 2.11 0.06 -17.10
CA ILE A 73 1.20 -1.09 -17.08
C ILE A 73 0.24 -1.00 -18.26
N ILE A 74 -0.37 0.16 -18.56
CA ILE A 74 -1.23 0.37 -19.74
C ILE A 74 -0.46 0.10 -21.05
N SER A 75 0.82 0.50 -21.10
CA SER A 75 1.64 0.32 -22.30
C SER A 75 2.08 -1.13 -22.54
N LEU A 76 2.28 -1.91 -21.47
CA LEU A 76 2.80 -3.29 -21.52
C LEU A 76 1.71 -4.35 -21.38
N SER A 77 0.63 -4.01 -20.68
CA SER A 77 -0.50 -4.87 -20.33
C SER A 77 -1.76 -4.15 -20.82
N SER A 78 -2.60 -4.84 -21.59
CA SER A 78 -3.89 -4.31 -22.08
C SER A 78 -4.69 -3.56 -20.99
N ILE A 79 -5.68 -2.74 -21.38
CA ILE A 79 -6.47 -1.85 -20.50
C ILE A 79 -6.97 -2.50 -19.18
N GLN A 80 -7.15 -3.83 -19.20
CA GLN A 80 -7.54 -4.67 -18.06
C GLN A 80 -6.48 -4.71 -16.95
N GLY A 81 -5.18 -4.75 -17.28
CA GLY A 81 -4.10 -4.75 -16.30
C GLY A 81 -3.99 -3.43 -15.54
N ALA A 82 -4.22 -2.32 -16.25
CA ALA A 82 -4.28 -0.99 -15.65
C ALA A 82 -5.46 -0.84 -14.69
N PHE A 83 -6.63 -1.36 -15.08
CA PHE A 83 -7.81 -1.39 -14.23
C PHE A 83 -7.57 -2.20 -12.95
N LEU A 84 -6.95 -3.38 -13.08
CA LEU A 84 -6.61 -4.22 -11.94
C LEU A 84 -5.63 -3.54 -10.98
N ALA A 85 -4.58 -2.90 -11.51
CA ALA A 85 -3.63 -2.16 -10.70
C ALA A 85 -4.28 -0.96 -9.97
N ALA A 86 -5.30 -0.31 -10.56
CA ALA A 86 -6.06 0.78 -9.96
C ALA A 86 -6.87 0.29 -8.77
N ILE A 87 -7.51 -0.87 -8.92
CA ILE A 87 -8.22 -1.55 -7.83
C ILE A 87 -7.25 -1.90 -6.71
N PHE A 88 -6.11 -2.53 -7.02
CA PHE A 88 -5.13 -2.89 -5.98
C PHE A 88 -4.60 -1.67 -5.24
N THR A 89 -4.32 -0.58 -5.96
CA THR A 89 -3.86 0.65 -5.31
C THR A 89 -4.93 1.25 -4.40
N TYR A 90 -6.18 1.29 -4.86
CA TYR A 90 -7.31 1.73 -4.04
C TYR A 90 -7.45 0.90 -2.76
N ILE A 91 -7.37 -0.43 -2.88
CA ILE A 91 -7.46 -1.36 -1.75
C ILE A 91 -6.30 -1.17 -0.78
N ILE A 92 -5.05 -1.15 -1.27
CA ILE A 92 -3.85 -0.98 -0.43
C ILE A 92 -3.90 0.36 0.30
N TRP A 93 -4.23 1.45 -0.40
CA TRP A 93 -4.30 2.77 0.21
C TRP A 93 -5.44 2.88 1.22
N GLY A 94 -6.62 2.36 0.87
CA GLY A 94 -7.76 2.35 1.78
C GLY A 94 -7.50 1.50 3.03
N MET A 95 -6.76 0.39 2.91
CA MET A 95 -6.32 -0.41 4.07
C MET A 95 -5.36 0.36 4.96
N MET A 96 -4.36 1.04 4.38
CA MET A 96 -3.44 1.89 5.14
C MET A 96 -4.21 2.99 5.88
N PHE A 97 -5.13 3.65 5.20
CA PHE A 97 -5.98 4.69 5.79
C PHE A 97 -6.85 4.14 6.93
N ALA A 98 -7.48 2.98 6.74
CA ALA A 98 -8.30 2.32 7.76
C ALA A 98 -7.50 1.92 9.01
N ILE A 99 -6.30 1.36 8.82
CA ILE A 99 -5.40 1.01 9.93
C ILE A 99 -4.95 2.27 10.67
N GLN A 100 -4.55 3.33 9.96
CA GLN A 100 -4.19 4.58 10.61
C GLN A 100 -5.37 5.17 11.39
N ALA A 101 -6.58 5.14 10.83
CA ALA A 101 -7.78 5.58 11.52
C ALA A 101 -8.08 4.75 12.78
N LEU A 102 -7.87 3.44 12.73
CA LEU A 102 -7.98 2.54 13.90
C LEU A 102 -6.94 2.87 14.98
N LEU A 103 -5.69 3.10 14.59
CA LEU A 103 -4.64 3.49 15.53
C LEU A 103 -4.90 4.87 16.14
N PHE A 104 -5.49 5.78 15.35
CA PHE A 104 -5.85 7.12 15.80
C PHE A 104 -6.90 7.10 16.91
N ILE A 105 -7.99 6.35 16.76
CA ILE A 105 -9.02 6.21 17.80
C ILE A 105 -8.49 5.50 19.05
N ASN A 106 -7.49 4.63 18.89
CA ASN A 106 -6.76 4.02 19.99
C ASN A 106 -5.65 4.92 20.57
N ASN A 107 -5.69 6.23 20.27
CA ASN A 107 -4.82 7.27 20.79
C ASN A 107 -3.31 7.08 20.51
N VAL A 108 -2.94 6.30 19.49
CA VAL A 108 -1.54 6.08 19.13
C VAL A 108 -0.91 7.34 18.55
N GLN A 109 0.17 7.83 19.17
CA GLN A 109 0.81 9.10 18.79
C GLN A 109 1.30 9.10 17.34
N SER A 110 1.90 8.00 16.87
CA SER A 110 2.37 7.88 15.48
C SER A 110 1.25 8.08 14.44
N ALA A 111 0.01 7.66 14.76
CA ALA A 111 -1.12 7.85 13.87
C ALA A 111 -1.62 9.30 13.90
N LYS A 112 -1.63 9.93 15.07
CA LYS A 112 -1.95 11.36 15.23
C LYS A 112 -1.00 12.24 14.42
N ASP A 113 0.30 11.97 14.52
CA ASP A 113 1.34 12.69 13.78
C ASP A 113 1.16 12.48 12.26
N TRP A 114 0.88 11.23 11.83
CA TRP A 114 0.62 10.92 10.42
C TRP A 114 -0.57 11.71 9.86
N PHE A 115 -1.66 11.83 10.62
CA PHE A 115 -2.83 12.62 10.21
C PHE A 115 -2.57 14.13 10.24
N SER A 116 -1.88 14.65 11.25
CA SER A 116 -1.57 16.08 11.36
C SER A 116 -0.63 16.57 10.26
N ASP A 117 0.34 15.73 9.88
CA ASP A 117 1.34 16.09 8.87
C ASP A 117 0.77 16.03 7.45
N ARG A 118 -0.23 15.17 7.22
CA ARG A 118 -0.74 14.87 5.88
C ARG A 118 -2.08 15.55 5.55
N TYR A 119 -2.90 15.90 6.54
CA TYR A 119 -4.26 16.36 6.27
C TYR A 119 -4.64 17.70 6.92
N THR A 120 -5.40 18.47 6.15
CA THR A 120 -6.36 19.47 6.65
C THR A 120 -7.74 18.83 6.80
N LYS A 121 -8.66 19.47 7.52
CA LYS A 121 -10.07 19.02 7.63
C LYS A 121 -10.69 18.75 6.27
N LYS A 122 -10.49 19.66 5.31
CA LYS A 122 -11.06 19.57 3.97
C LYS A 122 -10.50 18.37 3.20
N THR A 123 -9.17 18.19 3.23
CA THR A 123 -8.52 17.08 2.51
C THR A 123 -8.83 15.74 3.16
N PHE A 124 -8.86 15.68 4.50
CA PHE A 124 -9.27 14.48 5.24
C PHE A 124 -10.69 14.08 4.88
N ARG A 125 -11.65 15.01 4.95
CA ARG A 125 -13.06 14.71 4.65
C ARG A 125 -13.25 14.17 3.24
N ARG A 126 -12.48 14.68 2.27
CA ARG A 126 -12.51 14.18 0.89
C ARG A 126 -11.99 12.75 0.82
N GLU A 127 -10.80 12.46 1.36
CA GLU A 127 -10.26 11.09 1.34
C GLU A 127 -11.10 10.11 2.17
N TYR A 128 -11.59 10.53 3.32
CA TYR A 128 -12.53 9.77 4.13
C TYR A 128 -13.76 9.34 3.30
N LEU A 129 -14.31 10.24 2.46
CA LEU A 129 -15.44 9.89 1.59
C LEU A 129 -15.04 8.85 0.53
N TRP A 130 -13.86 8.98 -0.07
CA TRP A 130 -13.35 8.01 -1.05
C TRP A 130 -13.10 6.63 -0.45
N PHE A 131 -12.60 6.56 0.78
CA PHE A 131 -12.30 5.30 1.47
C PHE A 131 -13.42 4.84 2.41
N TYR A 132 -14.55 5.54 2.45
CA TYR A 132 -15.70 5.18 3.29
C TYR A 132 -16.19 3.74 3.06
N PRO A 133 -16.29 3.23 1.81
CA PRO A 133 -16.64 1.83 1.58
C PRO A 133 -15.66 0.86 2.25
N LEU A 134 -14.36 1.16 2.22
CA LEU A 134 -13.34 0.31 2.83
C LEU A 134 -13.35 0.38 4.35
N LEU A 135 -13.57 1.56 4.94
CA LEU A 135 -13.77 1.71 6.38
C LEU A 135 -14.97 0.89 6.86
N TRP A 136 -16.03 0.82 6.06
CA TRP A 136 -17.20 0.02 6.39
C TRP A 136 -16.91 -1.49 6.35
N ILE A 137 -16.07 -1.95 5.41
CA ILE A 137 -15.57 -3.33 5.41
C ILE A 137 -14.79 -3.63 6.69
N PHE A 138 -13.89 -2.73 7.10
CA PHE A 138 -13.14 -2.88 8.36
C PHE A 138 -14.05 -2.88 9.58
N TYR A 139 -15.08 -2.04 9.60
CA TYR A 139 -16.11 -2.07 10.64
C TYR A 139 -16.79 -3.43 10.73
N ILE A 140 -17.21 -4.01 9.59
CA ILE A 140 -17.80 -5.35 9.59
C ILE A 140 -16.81 -6.38 10.14
N LEU A 141 -15.57 -6.36 9.68
CA LEU A 141 -14.54 -7.34 10.04
C LEU A 141 -14.13 -7.27 11.51
N LEU A 142 -14.03 -6.06 12.08
CA LEU A 142 -13.50 -5.84 13.43
C LEU A 142 -14.59 -5.72 14.50
N GLU A 143 -15.79 -5.30 14.13
CA GLU A 143 -16.90 -5.15 15.08
C GLU A 143 -17.97 -6.22 14.87
N ILE A 144 -18.52 -6.35 13.66
CA ILE A 144 -19.72 -7.18 13.44
C ILE A 144 -19.40 -8.67 13.53
N ILE A 145 -18.35 -9.14 12.84
CA ILE A 145 -17.97 -10.56 12.84
C ILE A 145 -17.57 -11.00 14.26
N PRO A 146 -16.69 -10.27 14.99
CA PRO A 146 -16.29 -10.69 16.32
C PRO A 146 -17.41 -10.62 17.33
N ASN A 147 -18.27 -9.59 17.26
CA ASN A 147 -19.45 -9.51 18.13
C ASN A 147 -20.44 -10.66 17.86
N MET A 148 -20.54 -11.14 16.62
CA MET A 148 -21.37 -12.30 16.29
C MET A 148 -20.80 -13.62 16.83
N ILE A 149 -19.47 -13.79 16.82
CA ILE A 149 -18.79 -15.04 17.19
C ILE A 149 -18.47 -15.10 18.69
N TYR A 150 -17.88 -14.04 19.23
CA TYR A 150 -17.35 -13.97 20.59
C TYR A 150 -18.25 -13.19 21.56
N LYS A 151 -19.27 -12.46 21.05
CA LYS A 151 -20.13 -11.54 21.82
C LYS A 151 -19.38 -10.39 22.52
N ASP A 152 -18.11 -10.22 22.17
CA ASP A 152 -17.25 -9.15 22.64
C ASP A 152 -16.93 -8.19 21.49
N LYS A 153 -16.78 -6.91 21.83
CA LYS A 153 -16.24 -5.91 20.92
C LYS A 153 -14.72 -5.98 20.98
N LEU A 154 -14.08 -6.28 19.85
CA LEU A 154 -12.61 -6.32 19.78
C LEU A 154 -11.98 -4.93 19.65
N SER A 155 -12.76 -3.94 19.22
CA SER A 155 -12.34 -2.57 18.98
C SER A 155 -13.51 -1.61 19.25
N ASP A 156 -13.26 -0.31 19.24
CA ASP A 156 -14.29 0.74 19.17
C ASP A 156 -14.27 1.42 17.79
N PHE A 157 -14.07 0.64 16.72
CA PHE A 157 -13.84 1.18 15.39
C PHE A 157 -15.15 1.60 14.74
N ASN A 158 -15.55 2.87 14.86
CA ASN A 158 -16.74 3.39 14.19
C ASN A 158 -16.37 4.45 13.13
N PRO A 159 -16.67 4.22 11.83
CA PRO A 159 -16.40 5.20 10.77
C PRO A 159 -16.95 6.60 11.08
N SER A 160 -18.18 6.67 11.59
CA SER A 160 -18.84 7.95 11.89
C SER A 160 -18.17 8.72 13.03
N GLU A 161 -17.56 8.00 13.98
CA GLU A 161 -16.85 8.57 15.12
C GLU A 161 -15.47 9.08 14.70
N ILE A 162 -14.76 8.31 13.86
CA ILE A 162 -13.49 8.71 13.25
C ILE A 162 -13.64 10.10 12.58
N LEU A 163 -14.70 10.32 11.80
CA LEU A 163 -14.91 11.62 11.15
C LEU A 163 -15.12 12.76 12.17
N LYS A 164 -15.84 12.50 13.26
CA LYS A 164 -16.10 13.50 14.30
C LYS A 164 -14.81 13.86 15.04
N GLU A 165 -14.09 12.86 15.53
CA GLU A 165 -12.85 13.06 16.26
C GLU A 165 -11.78 13.73 15.41
N MET A 166 -11.65 13.33 14.14
CA MET A 166 -10.66 13.93 13.25
C MET A 166 -10.97 15.41 12.93
N ASN A 167 -12.26 15.78 12.85
CA ASN A 167 -12.67 17.17 12.68
C ASN A 167 -12.38 18.06 13.90
N ILE A 168 -12.32 17.46 15.09
CA ILE A 168 -11.93 18.15 16.34
C ILE A 168 -10.40 18.24 16.42
N PHE A 169 -9.71 17.14 16.12
CA PHE A 169 -8.26 17.02 16.22
C PHE A 169 -7.52 17.92 15.21
N LEU A 170 -7.92 17.89 13.94
CA LEU A 170 -7.31 18.73 12.92
C LEU A 170 -7.72 20.18 13.16
N LYS A 171 -6.76 21.09 13.38
CA LYS A 171 -7.06 22.50 13.72
C LYS A 171 -7.28 23.42 12.50
N LYS A 172 -7.04 22.94 11.27
CA LYS A 172 -7.18 23.68 10.01
C LYS A 172 -8.13 22.99 9.04
#